data_AF-A0A834Y5T2-F1
#
_entry.id   AF-A0A834Y5T2-F1
#
_cell.length_a   1.000
_cell.length_b   1.000
_cell.length_c   1.000
_cell.angle_alpha   90.00
_cell.angle_beta   90.00
_cell.angle_gamma   90.00
#
_symmetry.space_group_name_H-M   'P 1'
#
loop_
_entity.id
_entity.type
_entity.pdbx_description
1 polymer ?
#
loop_
_entity_poly.entity_id
_entity_poly.type
_entity_poly.pdbx_seq_one_letter_code
_entity_poly.pdbx_strand_id
1 'polypeptide(L)'
;MTKKTLDVIRYDENEKFEIINQVENIFNKAISISSDWTTGKVYWIEKNDNEYSIKVTDESFNETKYIFQPLVTFYIEKLQVYPKHDKIFFSSFGSLWYTSDLLNNTASRLFHHYTRTILDFTIDYETDKLCWISSYPLNYILYCVNIDTYVLPLNENDIAEIDTTPKSTDNLVAFNNTFYWTTYDRTGKKLYRKNGNKKAVKVADVSIGIKLSFVSSICPYTAAQKKEADDNRTYKKYDTISSTTEVFIPK
;
A
#
# COMPACT_ATOMS: atom_id res chain seq x y z
N MET A 1 -16.08 11.36 -20.67
CA MET A 1 -15.04 11.10 -19.65
C MET A 1 -15.71 11.12 -18.30
N THR A 2 -15.60 10.05 -17.52
CA THR A 2 -16.15 9.98 -16.16
C THR A 2 -15.22 10.77 -15.24
N LYS A 3 -15.72 11.83 -14.60
CA LYS A 3 -14.97 12.59 -13.60
C LYS A 3 -14.72 11.68 -12.38
N LYS A 4 -13.48 11.61 -11.91
CA LYS A 4 -13.15 11.00 -10.62
C LYS A 4 -12.92 12.15 -9.63
N THR A 5 -13.73 12.18 -8.58
CA THR A 5 -13.55 13.05 -7.42
C THR A 5 -12.91 12.25 -6.31
N LEU A 6 -11.89 12.82 -5.67
CA LEU A 6 -11.32 12.29 -4.42
C LEU A 6 -11.75 13.20 -3.27
N ASP A 7 -12.43 12.63 -2.29
CA ASP A 7 -12.72 13.32 -1.03
C ASP A 7 -11.52 13.16 -0.10
N VAL A 8 -10.93 14.28 0.31
CA VAL A 8 -9.85 14.29 1.30
C VAL A 8 -10.50 14.46 2.66
N ILE A 9 -10.31 13.47 3.52
CA ILE A 9 -10.97 13.41 4.82
C ILE A 9 -9.92 13.58 5.91
N ARG A 10 -10.09 14.59 6.77
CA ARG A 10 -9.25 14.83 7.95
C ARG A 10 -9.92 14.26 9.20
N TYR A 11 -9.13 13.66 10.07
CA TYR A 11 -9.56 13.23 11.40
C TYR A 11 -9.13 14.30 12.41
N ASP A 12 -10.09 14.92 13.10
CA ASP A 12 -9.78 15.79 14.23
C ASP A 12 -9.63 14.97 15.53
N GLU A 13 -9.11 15.61 16.57
CA GLU A 13 -8.93 15.02 17.90
C GLU A 13 -10.25 14.61 18.59
N ASN A 14 -11.40 14.98 18.01
CA ASN A 14 -12.74 14.66 18.51
C ASN A 14 -13.43 13.56 17.68
N GLU A 15 -12.68 12.85 16.84
CA GLU A 15 -13.19 11.79 15.96
C GLU A 15 -14.25 12.27 14.95
N LYS A 16 -14.27 13.56 14.63
CA LYS A 16 -15.12 14.11 13.58
C LYS A 16 -14.37 14.13 12.25
N PHE A 17 -15.07 13.72 11.20
CA PHE A 17 -14.59 13.78 9.83
C PHE A 17 -15.05 15.09 9.20
N GLU A 18 -14.12 15.76 8.55
CA GLU A 18 -14.41 16.89 7.68
C GLU A 18 -13.89 16.58 6.28
N ILE A 19 -14.75 16.71 5.27
CA ILE A 19 -14.30 16.76 3.88
C ILE A 19 -13.67 18.13 3.70
N ILE A 20 -12.34 18.17 3.76
CA ILE A 20 -11.60 19.42 3.70
C ILE A 20 -11.37 19.88 2.27
N ASN A 21 -11.46 18.96 1.29
CA ASN A 21 -11.31 19.31 -0.12
C ASN A 21 -11.92 18.26 -1.05
N GLN A 22 -12.54 18.73 -2.15
CA GLN A 22 -12.91 17.90 -3.28
C GLN A 22 -11.95 18.16 -4.43
N VAL A 23 -11.06 17.21 -4.67
CA VAL A 23 -10.01 17.37 -5.67
C VAL A 23 -10.48 16.73 -6.98
N GLU A 24 -10.75 17.56 -7.99
CA GLU A 24 -11.02 17.09 -9.35
C GLU A 24 -9.71 16.92 -10.14
N ASN A 25 -9.60 15.81 -10.87
CA ASN A 25 -8.63 15.56 -11.94
C ASN A 25 -7.14 15.41 -11.60
N ILE A 26 -6.67 15.76 -10.40
CA ILE A 26 -5.23 15.61 -10.04
C ILE A 26 -4.78 14.15 -10.05
N PHE A 27 -5.68 13.23 -9.67
CA PHE A 27 -5.38 11.79 -9.54
C PHE A 27 -5.88 10.92 -10.72
N ASN A 28 -6.26 11.52 -11.86
CA ASN A 28 -6.86 10.76 -12.97
C ASN A 28 -5.97 9.64 -13.52
N LYS A 29 -4.65 9.78 -13.34
CA LYS A 29 -3.62 8.83 -13.76
C LYS A 29 -2.85 8.22 -12.58
N ALA A 30 -3.33 8.43 -11.36
CA ALA A 30 -2.73 7.86 -10.17
C ALA A 30 -3.02 6.36 -10.10
N ILE A 31 -1.99 5.56 -9.83
CA ILE A 31 -2.11 4.10 -9.68
C ILE A 31 -1.80 3.62 -8.25
N SER A 32 -1.15 4.46 -7.45
CA SER A 32 -0.90 4.23 -6.03
C SER A 32 -0.72 5.58 -5.33
N ILE A 33 -1.11 5.65 -4.06
CA ILE A 33 -1.13 6.87 -3.24
C ILE A 33 -0.69 6.52 -1.81
N SER A 34 0.03 7.43 -1.16
CA SER A 34 0.39 7.35 0.25
C SER A 34 0.53 8.77 0.81
N SER A 35 0.29 8.95 2.10
CA SER A 35 0.44 10.25 2.75
C SER A 35 1.58 10.26 3.76
N ASP A 36 2.17 11.45 3.94
CA ASP A 36 2.88 11.81 5.14
C ASP A 36 1.90 12.55 6.06
N TRP A 37 1.39 11.84 7.07
CA TRP A 37 0.45 12.40 8.03
C TRP A 37 1.08 13.39 9.02
N THR A 38 2.41 13.46 9.10
CA THR A 38 3.11 14.39 9.98
C THR A 38 3.21 15.78 9.37
N THR A 39 3.29 15.85 8.04
CA THR A 39 3.40 17.11 7.28
C THR A 39 2.16 17.46 6.46
N GLY A 40 1.19 16.54 6.36
CA GLY A 40 -0.01 16.71 5.53
C GLY A 40 0.25 16.56 4.03
N LYS A 41 1.44 16.09 3.63
CA LYS A 41 1.78 15.86 2.23
C LYS A 41 1.15 14.57 1.70
N VAL A 42 0.77 14.59 0.43
CA VAL A 42 0.20 13.45 -0.28
C VAL A 42 1.08 13.13 -1.48
N TYR A 43 1.48 11.86 -1.59
CA TYR A 43 2.36 11.34 -2.63
C TYR A 43 1.61 10.33 -3.49
N TRP A 44 1.85 10.35 -4.80
CA TRP A 44 1.24 9.38 -5.70
C TRP A 44 2.18 8.99 -6.84
N ILE A 45 1.97 7.78 -7.37
CA ILE A 45 2.55 7.37 -8.63
C ILE A 45 1.58 7.76 -9.73
N GLU A 46 2.04 8.59 -10.67
CA GLU A 46 1.33 8.88 -11.91
C GLU A 46 1.90 8.04 -13.05
N LYS A 47 1.00 7.39 -13.80
CA LYS A 47 1.34 6.63 -15.01
C LYS A 47 0.85 7.37 -16.26
N ASN A 48 1.79 7.80 -17.10
CA ASN A 48 1.54 8.39 -18.42
C ASN A 48 2.06 7.44 -19.49
N ASP A 49 1.17 6.73 -20.19
CA ASP A 49 1.53 5.71 -21.18
C ASP A 49 2.53 4.68 -20.60
N ASN A 50 3.82 4.83 -20.91
CA ASN A 50 4.91 3.98 -20.43
C ASN A 50 5.87 4.69 -19.45
N GLU A 51 5.56 5.91 -19.04
CA GLU A 51 6.33 6.71 -18.11
C GLU A 51 5.67 6.72 -16.73
N TYR A 52 6.47 6.55 -15.70
CA TYR A 52 6.04 6.57 -14.30
C TYR A 52 6.72 7.72 -13.60
N SER A 53 5.98 8.47 -12.79
CA SER A 53 6.55 9.51 -11.93
C SER A 53 5.96 9.44 -10.54
N ILE A 54 6.73 9.86 -9.54
CA ILE A 54 6.27 10.07 -8.17
C ILE A 54 6.10 11.56 -7.97
N LYS A 55 4.89 11.96 -7.58
CA LYS A 55 4.51 13.34 -7.34
C LYS A 55 4.14 13.56 -5.89
N VAL A 56 4.22 14.81 -5.45
CA VAL A 56 3.78 15.25 -4.14
C VAL A 56 2.97 16.53 -4.24
N THR A 57 2.04 16.70 -3.32
CA THR A 57 1.32 17.95 -3.07
C THR A 57 1.08 18.11 -1.57
N ASP A 58 0.79 19.32 -1.14
CA ASP A 58 0.36 19.60 0.23
C ASP A 58 -1.16 19.36 0.40
N GLU A 59 -1.66 19.54 1.61
CA GLU A 59 -3.10 19.39 1.93
C GLU A 59 -4.01 20.37 1.17
N SER A 60 -3.43 21.45 0.61
CA SER A 60 -4.17 22.44 -0.17
C SER A 60 -4.36 22.02 -1.62
N PHE A 61 -3.59 21.02 -2.10
CA PHE A 61 -3.59 20.52 -3.47
C PHE A 61 -3.30 21.59 -4.54
N ASN A 62 -2.79 22.75 -4.14
CA ASN A 62 -2.59 23.90 -5.02
C ASN A 62 -1.31 23.78 -5.86
N GLU A 63 -0.27 23.15 -5.33
CA GLU A 63 1.00 22.96 -6.02
C GLU A 63 1.37 21.47 -6.05
N THR A 64 1.70 20.97 -7.25
CA THR A 64 2.20 19.61 -7.45
C THR A 64 3.67 19.65 -7.87
N LYS A 65 4.51 18.86 -7.19
CA LYS A 65 5.94 18.73 -7.48
C LYS A 65 6.28 17.31 -7.90
N TYR A 66 7.26 17.18 -8.79
CA TYR A 66 7.86 15.89 -9.14
C TYR A 66 8.95 15.57 -8.13
N ILE A 67 8.83 14.42 -7.47
CA ILE A 67 9.89 13.87 -6.61
C ILE A 67 10.80 12.96 -7.42
N PHE A 68 10.21 12.16 -8.30
CA PHE A 68 10.93 11.21 -9.13
C PHE A 68 10.28 11.12 -10.53
N GLN A 69 11.10 11.29 -11.55
CA GLN A 69 10.83 11.16 -12.97
C GLN A 69 12.05 10.49 -13.62
N PRO A 70 12.09 9.16 -13.66
CA PRO A 70 13.24 8.42 -14.13
C PRO A 70 13.50 8.70 -15.62
N LEU A 71 14.78 8.82 -15.97
CA LEU A 71 15.23 8.97 -17.36
C LEU A 71 15.24 7.63 -18.13
N VAL A 72 14.96 6.52 -17.44
CA VAL A 72 14.88 5.17 -17.99
C VAL A 72 13.55 4.54 -17.61
N THR A 73 13.14 3.49 -18.31
CA THR A 73 11.88 2.82 -18.04
C THR A 73 11.87 2.18 -16.65
N PHE A 74 11.01 2.70 -15.77
CA PHE A 74 10.59 2.04 -14.55
C PHE A 74 9.18 1.50 -14.74
N TYR A 75 8.83 0.45 -14.00
CA TYR A 75 7.45 -0.01 -13.88
C TYR A 75 7.10 0.03 -12.41
N ILE A 76 6.56 1.17 -11.98
CA ILE A 76 6.29 1.41 -10.56
C ILE A 76 4.87 0.97 -10.24
N GLU A 77 4.70 0.05 -9.29
CA GLU A 77 3.37 -0.51 -8.97
C GLU A 77 2.79 0.07 -7.69
N LYS A 78 3.60 0.21 -6.65
CA LYS A 78 3.17 0.67 -5.33
C LYS A 78 4.19 1.62 -4.72
N LEU A 79 3.69 2.58 -3.94
CA LEU A 79 4.49 3.44 -3.07
C LEU A 79 4.01 3.37 -1.61
N GLN A 80 4.92 3.59 -0.66
CA GLN A 80 4.60 3.96 0.71
C GLN A 80 5.58 5.00 1.23
N VAL A 81 5.06 5.96 1.99
CA VAL A 81 5.84 7.04 2.60
C VAL A 81 6.16 6.66 4.04
N TYR A 82 7.38 6.93 4.47
CA TYR A 82 7.86 6.70 5.83
C TYR A 82 8.33 8.02 6.47
N PRO A 83 7.39 8.76 7.10
CA PRO A 83 7.67 10.11 7.58
C PRO A 83 8.84 10.22 8.56
N LYS A 84 8.99 9.24 9.46
CA LYS A 84 10.03 9.23 10.50
C LYS A 84 11.46 9.32 9.96
N HIS A 85 11.67 8.94 8.69
CA HIS A 85 12.98 8.89 8.05
C HIS A 85 13.05 9.65 6.72
N ASP A 86 12.04 10.47 6.41
CA ASP A 86 11.94 11.21 5.14
C ASP A 86 12.11 10.31 3.90
N LYS A 87 11.65 9.05 3.97
CA LYS A 87 11.81 8.07 2.89
C LYS A 87 10.49 7.78 2.20
N ILE A 88 10.56 7.59 0.90
CA ILE A 88 9.47 7.11 0.05
C ILE A 88 9.95 5.81 -0.57
N PHE A 89 9.31 4.70 -0.21
CA PHE A 89 9.60 3.38 -0.77
C PHE A 89 8.68 3.09 -1.93
N PHE A 90 9.20 2.43 -2.96
CA PHE A 90 8.39 2.00 -4.10
C PHE A 90 8.91 0.72 -4.73
N SER A 91 8.01 -0.06 -5.33
CA SER A 91 8.37 -1.28 -6.04
C SER A 91 8.58 -1.02 -7.53
N SER A 92 9.56 -1.68 -8.14
CA SER A 92 9.70 -1.75 -9.60
C SER A 92 10.42 -3.02 -10.04
N PHE A 93 9.80 -3.80 -10.94
CA PHE A 93 10.35 -5.03 -11.53
C PHE A 93 11.12 -5.92 -10.53
N GLY A 94 10.43 -6.52 -9.55
CA GLY A 94 11.06 -7.42 -8.56
C GLY A 94 12.06 -6.74 -7.60
N SER A 95 12.15 -5.41 -7.64
CA SER A 95 13.02 -4.61 -6.78
C SER A 95 12.23 -3.70 -5.86
N LEU A 96 12.77 -3.47 -4.65
CA LEU A 96 12.37 -2.35 -3.80
C LEU A 96 13.38 -1.21 -3.97
N TRP A 97 12.85 -0.02 -4.11
CA TRP A 97 13.58 1.23 -4.24
C TRP A 97 13.14 2.18 -3.14
N TYR A 98 13.99 3.16 -2.85
CA TYR A 98 13.63 4.28 -2.02
C TYR A 98 14.18 5.59 -2.59
N THR A 99 13.49 6.67 -2.30
CA THR A 99 13.91 8.06 -2.55
C THR A 99 13.54 8.89 -1.32
N SER A 100 13.98 10.14 -1.26
CA SER A 100 13.48 11.13 -0.31
C SER A 100 12.96 12.34 -1.08
N ASP A 101 12.04 13.09 -0.50
CA ASP A 101 11.56 14.32 -1.12
C ASP A 101 12.67 15.39 -1.28
N LEU A 102 13.72 15.32 -0.45
CA LEU A 102 14.94 16.11 -0.56
C LEU A 102 15.87 15.71 -1.73
N LEU A 103 15.71 14.50 -2.30
CA LEU A 103 16.65 13.92 -3.25
C LEU A 103 16.16 14.09 -4.69
N ASN A 104 16.33 15.31 -5.23
CA ASN A 104 16.12 15.75 -6.62
C ASN A 104 16.16 14.64 -7.69
N ASN A 105 15.05 13.95 -7.92
CA ASN A 105 14.92 12.94 -8.96
C ASN A 105 15.90 11.74 -8.86
N THR A 106 16.35 11.38 -7.66
CA THR A 106 17.23 10.21 -7.48
C THR A 106 16.53 9.13 -6.67
N ALA A 107 16.75 7.87 -7.05
CA ALA A 107 16.27 6.72 -6.31
C ALA A 107 17.41 5.72 -6.12
N SER A 108 17.48 5.17 -4.92
CA SER A 108 18.43 4.14 -4.57
C SER A 108 17.72 2.81 -4.48
N ARG A 109 18.38 1.75 -4.97
CA ARG A 109 17.84 0.40 -4.85
C ARG A 109 18.07 -0.09 -3.43
N LEU A 110 16.99 -0.43 -2.73
CA LEU A 110 17.07 -1.09 -1.44
C LEU A 110 17.47 -2.56 -1.62
N PHE A 111 16.79 -3.21 -2.57
CA PHE A 111 16.81 -4.65 -2.72
C PHE A 111 16.40 -5.07 -4.14
N HIS A 112 16.92 -6.20 -4.63
CA HIS A 112 16.51 -6.80 -5.89
C HIS A 112 16.49 -8.33 -5.76
N HIS A 113 15.36 -8.95 -6.11
CA HIS A 113 15.34 -10.37 -6.41
C HIS A 113 15.43 -10.59 -7.92
N TYR A 114 16.41 -11.39 -8.34
CA TYR A 114 16.59 -11.73 -9.75
C TYR A 114 15.52 -12.67 -10.31
N THR A 115 14.95 -13.50 -9.44
CA THR A 115 14.05 -14.57 -9.85
C THR A 115 12.61 -14.34 -9.42
N ARG A 116 12.36 -13.38 -8.52
CA ARG A 116 11.07 -13.20 -7.84
C ARG A 116 10.43 -11.87 -8.19
N THR A 117 9.09 -11.88 -8.24
CA THR A 117 8.31 -10.64 -8.34
C THR A 117 7.91 -10.19 -6.94
N ILE A 118 7.96 -8.88 -6.69
CA ILE A 118 7.34 -8.29 -5.49
C ILE A 118 5.88 -8.07 -5.83
N LEU A 119 4.99 -8.70 -5.07
CA LEU A 119 3.55 -8.57 -5.27
C LEU A 119 2.97 -7.41 -4.48
N ASP A 120 3.47 -7.24 -3.27
CA ASP A 120 3.05 -6.15 -2.40
C ASP A 120 4.10 -5.85 -1.33
N PHE A 121 4.07 -4.64 -0.77
CA PHE A 121 4.86 -4.27 0.40
C PHE A 121 4.13 -3.30 1.32
N THR A 122 4.58 -3.26 2.58
CA THR A 122 4.04 -2.40 3.63
C THR A 122 5.10 -2.02 4.64
N ILE A 123 4.88 -0.92 5.33
CA ILE A 123 5.66 -0.48 6.47
C ILE A 123 4.84 -0.70 7.74
N ASP A 124 5.45 -1.31 8.74
CA ASP A 124 4.98 -1.29 10.12
C ASP A 124 5.62 -0.09 10.82
N TYR A 125 4.87 1.02 10.87
CA TYR A 125 5.35 2.29 11.41
C TYR A 125 5.64 2.26 12.91
N GLU A 126 5.04 1.32 13.65
CA GLU A 126 5.25 1.18 15.10
C GLU A 126 6.55 0.41 15.42
N THR A 127 6.97 -0.47 14.51
CA THR A 127 8.16 -1.31 14.73
C THR A 127 9.30 -1.02 13.76
N ASP A 128 9.16 0.04 12.96
CA ASP A 128 10.14 0.50 11.96
C ASP A 128 10.53 -0.62 10.98
N LYS A 129 9.57 -1.44 10.55
CA LYS A 129 9.82 -2.57 9.63
C LYS A 129 9.25 -2.34 8.24
N LEU A 130 10.05 -2.60 7.21
CA LEU A 130 9.57 -2.74 5.84
C LEU A 130 9.39 -4.22 5.52
N CYS A 131 8.19 -4.59 5.10
CA CYS A 131 7.82 -5.97 4.80
C CYS A 131 7.24 -6.09 3.40
N TRP A 132 7.52 -7.20 2.71
CA TRP A 132 7.01 -7.42 1.36
C TRP A 132 6.74 -8.89 1.08
N ILE A 133 5.84 -9.12 0.13
CA ILE A 133 5.52 -10.43 -0.39
C ILE A 133 6.24 -10.59 -1.71
N SER A 134 7.03 -11.65 -1.82
CA SER A 134 7.58 -12.10 -3.09
C SER A 134 6.87 -13.35 -3.59
N SER A 135 6.88 -13.57 -4.90
CA SER A 135 6.47 -14.85 -5.51
C SER A 135 7.56 -15.44 -6.40
N TYR A 136 7.70 -16.77 -6.36
CA TYR A 136 8.53 -17.55 -7.27
C TYR A 136 7.89 -18.90 -7.59
N PRO A 137 7.74 -19.26 -8.87
CA PRO A 137 6.48 -19.23 -9.62
C PRO A 137 5.22 -19.78 -8.91
N LEU A 138 5.34 -20.47 -7.77
CA LEU A 138 4.22 -20.98 -6.95
C LEU A 138 4.43 -20.86 -5.42
N ASN A 139 5.55 -20.26 -4.97
CA ASN A 139 5.88 -20.04 -3.56
C ASN A 139 5.82 -18.56 -3.22
N TYR A 140 4.97 -18.23 -2.24
CA TYR A 140 4.84 -16.88 -1.71
C TYR A 140 5.57 -16.78 -0.37
N ILE A 141 6.43 -15.78 -0.25
CA ILE A 141 7.27 -15.59 0.94
C ILE A 141 7.12 -14.15 1.40
N LEU A 142 6.82 -13.99 2.69
CA LEU A 142 6.82 -12.69 3.35
C LEU A 142 8.21 -12.46 3.92
N TYR A 143 8.80 -11.33 3.57
CA TYR A 143 10.05 -10.84 4.10
C TYR A 143 9.80 -9.59 4.94
N CYS A 144 10.66 -9.35 5.94
CA CYS A 144 10.64 -8.14 6.74
C CYS A 144 12.06 -7.74 7.14
N VAL A 145 12.36 -6.44 7.10
CA VAL A 145 13.62 -5.87 7.56
C VAL A 145 13.36 -4.65 8.44
N ASN A 146 14.21 -4.44 9.43
CA ASN A 146 14.21 -3.20 10.20
C ASN A 146 14.85 -2.09 9.36
N ILE A 147 14.14 -0.97 9.17
CA ILE A 147 14.53 0.11 8.26
C ILE A 147 15.80 0.84 8.72
N ASP A 148 16.10 0.79 10.01
CA ASP A 148 17.10 1.64 10.66
C ASP A 148 18.42 0.91 10.87
N THR A 149 18.39 -0.42 10.90
CA THR A 149 19.55 -1.24 11.28
C THR A 149 20.17 -2.01 10.12
N TYR A 150 19.64 -1.90 8.90
CA TYR A 150 20.21 -2.62 7.76
C TYR A 150 21.42 -1.90 7.15
N VAL A 151 22.31 -2.67 6.51
CA VAL A 151 23.34 -2.15 5.60
C VAL A 151 22.79 -2.19 4.18
N LEU A 152 23.01 -1.12 3.42
CA LEU A 152 22.57 -1.01 2.03
C LEU A 152 23.68 -1.36 1.03
N PRO A 153 23.34 -2.01 -0.10
CA PRO A 153 22.05 -2.64 -0.42
C PRO A 153 21.83 -3.93 0.41
N LEU A 154 20.57 -4.32 0.60
CA LEU A 154 20.24 -5.56 1.31
C LEU A 154 20.69 -6.79 0.52
N ASN A 155 21.35 -7.73 1.21
CA ASN A 155 21.65 -9.06 0.67
C ASN A 155 20.47 -9.99 0.95
N GLU A 156 20.00 -10.72 -0.06
CA GLU A 156 18.85 -11.64 0.06
C GLU A 156 19.06 -12.72 1.13
N ASN A 157 20.30 -13.11 1.40
CA ASN A 157 20.64 -14.12 2.40
C ASN A 157 20.46 -13.63 3.84
N ASP A 158 20.42 -12.31 4.06
CA ASP A 158 20.30 -11.70 5.38
C ASP A 158 18.83 -11.40 5.75
N ILE A 159 17.88 -11.78 4.89
CA ILE A 159 16.47 -11.45 5.04
C ILE A 159 15.70 -12.65 5.59
N ALA A 160 15.12 -12.49 6.78
CA ALA A 160 14.34 -13.54 7.41
C ALA A 160 13.04 -13.82 6.63
N GLU A 161 12.83 -15.09 6.28
CA GLU A 161 11.58 -15.56 5.71
C GLU A 161 10.53 -15.78 6.80
N ILE A 162 9.33 -15.25 6.56
CA ILE A 162 8.16 -15.50 7.40
C ILE A 162 7.23 -16.45 6.66
N ASP A 163 7.04 -17.65 7.23
CA ASP A 163 6.06 -18.58 6.66
C ASP A 163 4.64 -18.02 6.80
N THR A 164 3.96 -17.87 5.68
CA THR A 164 2.61 -17.33 5.60
C THR A 164 1.55 -18.40 5.38
N THR A 165 1.80 -19.69 5.64
CA THR A 165 0.79 -20.74 5.39
C THR A 165 -0.58 -20.41 6.02
N PRO A 166 -1.65 -20.19 5.22
CA PRO A 166 -1.76 -20.36 3.76
C PRO A 166 -1.21 -19.18 2.94
N LYS A 167 -0.40 -19.53 1.94
CA LYS A 167 0.41 -18.63 1.13
C LYS A 167 -0.36 -17.39 0.67
N SER A 168 0.18 -16.23 1.01
CA SER A 168 -0.43 -14.95 0.66
C SER A 168 -0.36 -14.70 -0.83
N THR A 169 -1.48 -14.35 -1.46
CA THR A 169 -1.52 -14.07 -2.90
C THR A 169 -1.57 -12.59 -3.20
N ASP A 170 -2.15 -11.76 -2.31
CA ASP A 170 -2.35 -10.32 -2.53
C ASP A 170 -2.50 -9.53 -1.21
N ASN A 171 -2.28 -8.22 -1.28
CA ASN A 171 -2.57 -7.21 -0.24
C ASN A 171 -1.97 -7.52 1.13
N LEU A 172 -0.84 -6.92 1.46
CA LEU A 172 -0.15 -7.04 2.73
C LEU A 172 -0.30 -5.74 3.52
N VAL A 173 -0.60 -5.88 4.81
CA VAL A 173 -0.49 -4.79 5.78
C VAL A 173 0.16 -5.27 7.05
N ALA A 174 1.01 -4.43 7.63
CA ALA A 174 1.63 -4.66 8.92
C ALA A 174 1.19 -3.56 9.89
N PHE A 175 0.86 -3.95 11.11
CA PHE A 175 0.50 -3.05 12.18
C PHE A 175 0.91 -3.67 13.50
N ASN A 176 1.79 -2.99 14.26
CA ASN A 176 2.18 -3.40 15.61
C ASN A 176 2.64 -4.87 15.66
N ASN A 177 3.62 -5.20 14.82
CA ASN A 177 4.21 -6.53 14.65
C ASN A 177 3.21 -7.63 14.25
N THR A 178 2.06 -7.22 13.73
CA THR A 178 1.00 -8.10 13.25
C THR A 178 0.80 -7.90 11.76
N PHE A 179 0.90 -9.00 11.02
CA PHE A 179 0.71 -9.02 9.58
C PHE A 179 -0.69 -9.47 9.24
N TYR A 180 -1.28 -8.81 8.26
CA TYR A 180 -2.55 -9.16 7.68
C TYR A 180 -2.40 -9.27 6.17
N TRP A 181 -3.05 -10.28 5.60
CA TRP A 181 -3.02 -10.47 4.16
C TRP A 181 -4.25 -11.18 3.64
N THR A 182 -4.46 -11.07 2.33
CA THR A 182 -5.48 -11.86 1.64
C THR A 182 -4.86 -13.01 0.86
N THR A 183 -5.57 -14.13 0.84
CA THR A 183 -5.25 -15.26 -0.05
C THR A 183 -6.53 -15.80 -0.68
N TYR A 184 -6.41 -16.33 -1.89
CA TYR A 184 -7.49 -16.98 -2.60
C TYR A 184 -7.31 -18.50 -2.56
N ASP A 185 -8.29 -19.20 -1.97
CA ASP A 185 -8.22 -20.66 -1.80
C ASP A 185 -9.22 -21.42 -2.68
N ARG A 186 -9.55 -20.85 -3.85
CA ARG A 186 -10.55 -21.37 -4.82
C ARG A 186 -12.00 -21.29 -4.35
N THR A 187 -12.26 -21.05 -3.06
CA THR A 187 -13.62 -20.84 -2.53
C THR A 187 -13.98 -19.37 -2.36
N GLY A 188 -12.96 -18.49 -2.34
CA GLY A 188 -13.08 -17.05 -2.20
C GLY A 188 -11.78 -16.44 -1.68
N LYS A 189 -11.74 -15.10 -1.52
CA LYS A 189 -10.64 -14.43 -0.81
C LYS A 189 -10.90 -14.45 0.70
N LYS A 190 -9.86 -14.77 1.44
CA LYS A 190 -9.87 -14.91 2.90
C LYS A 190 -8.81 -13.98 3.51
N LEU A 191 -9.18 -13.31 4.59
CA LEU A 191 -8.27 -12.48 5.38
C LEU A 191 -7.60 -13.35 6.44
N TYR A 192 -6.27 -13.30 6.48
CA TYR A 192 -5.46 -13.95 7.49
C TYR A 192 -4.70 -12.92 8.31
N ARG A 193 -4.33 -13.34 9.53
CA ARG A 193 -3.50 -12.59 10.45
C ARG A 193 -2.39 -13.47 11.01
N LYS A 194 -1.21 -12.92 11.22
CA LYS A 194 -0.10 -13.55 11.96
C LYS A 194 0.59 -12.53 12.87
N ASN A 195 0.77 -12.92 14.13
CA ASN A 195 1.43 -12.09 15.14
C ASN A 195 2.80 -12.71 15.43
N GLY A 196 3.88 -12.07 14.98
CA GLY A 196 5.25 -12.59 15.12
C GLY A 196 5.40 -14.04 14.62
N ASN A 197 5.99 -14.91 15.45
CA ASN A 197 6.30 -16.30 15.11
C ASN A 197 5.10 -17.27 15.23
N LYS A 198 3.90 -16.77 15.52
CA LYS A 198 2.70 -17.62 15.65
C LYS A 198 2.26 -18.15 14.28
N LYS A 199 1.47 -19.23 14.28
CA LYS A 199 0.80 -19.69 13.06
C LYS A 199 -0.21 -18.64 12.59
N ALA A 200 -0.42 -18.57 11.27
CA ALA A 200 -1.45 -17.72 10.71
C ALA A 200 -2.85 -18.20 11.16
N VAL A 201 -3.75 -17.25 11.37
CA VAL A 201 -5.14 -17.50 11.75
C VAL A 201 -6.05 -16.81 10.75
N LYS A 202 -7.09 -17.51 10.25
CA LYS A 202 -8.13 -16.92 9.42
C LYS A 202 -8.95 -15.95 10.28
N VAL A 203 -9.06 -14.70 9.82
CA VAL A 203 -9.86 -13.65 10.49
C VAL A 203 -11.27 -13.61 9.93
N ALA A 204 -11.40 -13.61 8.60
CA ALA A 204 -12.68 -13.48 7.92
C ALA A 204 -12.65 -14.05 6.50
N ASP A 205 -13.82 -14.41 5.99
CA ASP A 205 -14.04 -14.60 4.56
C ASP A 205 -14.44 -13.24 3.98
N VAL A 206 -13.66 -12.71 3.05
CA VAL A 206 -13.81 -11.33 2.53
C VAL A 206 -14.58 -11.32 1.21
N SER A 207 -14.54 -12.43 0.50
CA SER A 207 -15.23 -12.68 -0.75
C SER A 207 -15.80 -14.08 -0.66
N ILE A 208 -17.12 -14.21 -0.87
CA ILE A 208 -17.82 -15.50 -0.82
C ILE A 208 -18.32 -15.82 -2.23
N GLY A 209 -17.81 -16.92 -2.80
CA GLY A 209 -18.22 -17.44 -4.11
C GLY A 209 -17.28 -17.07 -5.27
N ILE A 210 -17.50 -17.71 -6.42
CA ILE A 210 -16.71 -17.59 -7.66
C ILE A 210 -16.84 -16.24 -8.36
N LYS A 211 -17.56 -15.28 -7.76
CA LYS A 211 -17.68 -13.92 -8.29
C LYS A 211 -16.42 -13.16 -7.93
N LEU A 212 -15.71 -12.70 -8.96
CA LEU A 212 -14.48 -11.90 -8.98
C LEU A 212 -14.60 -10.60 -8.14
N SER A 213 -14.65 -10.76 -6.82
CA SER A 213 -14.61 -9.67 -5.85
C SER A 213 -13.15 -9.47 -5.49
N PHE A 214 -12.60 -8.36 -5.97
CA PHE A 214 -11.21 -7.99 -5.73
C PHE A 214 -11.14 -7.20 -4.44
N VAL A 215 -10.36 -7.69 -3.48
CA VAL A 215 -9.84 -6.81 -2.43
C VAL A 215 -8.76 -5.96 -3.06
N SER A 216 -8.98 -4.65 -3.14
CA SER A 216 -8.04 -3.69 -3.74
C SER A 216 -7.05 -3.13 -2.74
N SER A 217 -7.42 -3.12 -1.46
CA SER A 217 -6.61 -2.59 -0.38
C SER A 217 -7.08 -3.12 0.98
N ILE A 218 -6.16 -3.09 1.93
CA ILE A 218 -6.41 -3.37 3.34
C ILE A 218 -5.84 -2.18 4.12
N CYS A 219 -6.51 -1.73 5.18
CA CYS A 219 -6.01 -0.66 6.04
C CYS A 219 -6.44 -0.84 7.52
N PRO A 220 -5.56 -0.62 8.51
CA PRO A 220 -5.94 -0.60 9.91
C PRO A 220 -6.79 0.64 10.24
N TYR A 221 -7.80 0.49 11.10
CA TYR A 221 -8.76 1.55 11.45
C TYR A 221 -9.17 1.51 12.94
N THR A 222 -9.62 2.64 13.49
CA THR A 222 -10.30 2.74 14.79
C THR A 222 -11.80 2.51 14.64
N ALA A 223 -12.53 2.09 15.68
CA ALA A 223 -13.97 1.85 15.58
C ALA A 223 -14.79 3.04 15.01
N ALA A 224 -14.37 4.27 15.31
CA ALA A 224 -14.93 5.49 14.73
C ALA A 224 -14.76 5.57 13.20
N GLN A 225 -13.57 5.20 12.68
CA GLN A 225 -13.25 5.20 11.25
C GLN A 225 -14.07 4.20 10.42
N LYS A 226 -14.49 3.07 11.00
CA LYS A 226 -15.36 2.14 10.26
C LYS A 226 -16.81 2.59 10.20
N LYS A 227 -17.33 3.11 11.32
CA LYS A 227 -18.72 3.57 11.37
C LYS A 227 -18.98 4.61 10.29
N GLU A 228 -18.06 5.56 10.11
CA GLU A 228 -18.15 6.59 9.08
C GLU A 228 -17.94 6.04 7.66
N ALA A 229 -17.00 5.10 7.44
CA ALA A 229 -16.82 4.47 6.13
C ALA A 229 -18.07 3.70 5.68
N ASP A 230 -18.81 3.11 6.63
CA ASP A 230 -20.09 2.46 6.37
C ASP A 230 -21.21 3.50 6.16
N ASP A 231 -21.21 4.61 6.90
CA ASP A 231 -22.22 5.69 6.80
C ASP A 231 -22.06 6.55 5.51
N ASN A 232 -20.83 6.76 5.03
CA ASN A 232 -20.53 7.53 3.80
C ASN A 232 -20.56 6.70 2.51
N ARG A 233 -20.81 5.38 2.58
CA ARG A 233 -21.12 4.56 1.40
C ARG A 233 -22.53 4.87 0.89
N THR A 234 -22.68 6.00 0.21
CA THR A 234 -23.85 6.20 -0.65
C THR A 234 -23.72 5.28 -1.87
N TYR A 235 -24.43 4.14 -1.85
CA TYR A 235 -24.64 3.32 -3.04
C TYR A 235 -25.41 4.13 -4.10
N LYS A 236 -24.71 4.91 -4.94
CA LYS A 236 -25.20 5.10 -6.31
C LYS A 236 -24.99 3.79 -7.03
N LYS A 237 -26.07 3.00 -7.09
CA LYS A 237 -26.19 1.76 -7.85
C LYS A 237 -25.88 2.04 -9.33
N TYR A 238 -24.60 1.91 -9.70
CA TYR A 238 -24.19 1.70 -11.07
C TYR A 238 -24.05 0.18 -11.25
N ASP A 239 -24.94 -0.41 -12.06
CA ASP A 239 -24.87 -1.80 -12.47
C ASP A 239 -23.61 -2.03 -13.34
N THR A 240 -22.44 -2.25 -12.72
CA THR A 240 -21.23 -2.70 -13.42
C THR A 240 -20.33 -3.58 -12.55
N ILE A 241 -20.48 -4.91 -12.73
CA ILE A 241 -19.57 -6.09 -12.74
C ILE A 241 -18.20 -6.12 -11.98
N SER A 242 -17.69 -5.07 -11.34
CA SER A 242 -16.42 -5.11 -10.59
C SER A 242 -16.53 -4.32 -9.27
N SER A 243 -16.98 -4.98 -8.21
CA SER A 243 -16.96 -4.38 -6.86
C SER A 243 -15.57 -4.53 -6.24
N THR A 244 -14.81 -3.44 -6.16
CA THR A 244 -13.63 -3.33 -5.30
C THR A 244 -14.09 -3.37 -3.84
N THR A 245 -13.54 -4.30 -3.06
CA THR A 245 -13.84 -4.45 -1.62
C THR A 245 -12.66 -3.91 -0.83
N GLU A 246 -12.86 -2.91 0.01
CA GLU A 246 -11.87 -2.47 1.00
C GLU A 246 -12.06 -3.24 2.29
N VAL A 247 -10.97 -3.76 2.85
CA VAL A 247 -10.99 -4.49 4.12
C VAL A 247 -10.39 -3.64 5.22
N PHE A 248 -11.24 -3.32 6.18
CA PHE A 248 -10.87 -2.60 7.37
C PHE A 248 -10.42 -3.62 8.44
N ILE A 249 -9.24 -3.41 9.05
CA ILE A 249 -8.75 -4.17 10.23
C ILE A 249 -8.75 -3.32 11.51
N PRO A 250 -9.44 -3.72 12.60
CA PRO A 250 -9.48 -2.91 13.81
C PRO A 250 -8.09 -2.80 14.46
N LYS A 251 -7.72 -1.59 14.91
CA LYS A 251 -6.55 -1.33 15.76
C LYS A 251 -6.64 -2.09 17.09
#